data_AF-K3YEL3-F1
#
_entry.id   AF-K3YEL3-F1
#
_cell.length_a   1.000
_cell.length_b   1.000
_cell.length_c   1.000
_cell.angle_alpha   90.00
_cell.angle_beta   90.00
_cell.angle_gamma   90.00
#
_symmetry.space_group_name_H-M   'P 1'
#
loop_
_entity.id
_entity.type
_entity.pdbx_description
1 polymer ?
#
loop_
_entity_poly.entity_id
_entity_poly.type
_entity_poly.pdbx_seq_one_letter_code
_entity_poly.pdbx_strand_id
1 'polypeptide(L)' 'MGPRLGCTARFSVCWKKTLCSVPKEIRKGLNSLIILISWEVWKHMNSCVFENARPSISLLLETLADEISF' A
#
# COMPACT_ATOMS: atom_id res chain seq x y z
N MET A 1 27.41 -4.10 17.53
CA MET A 1 25.99 -3.81 17.82
C MET A 1 25.27 -3.66 16.49
N GLY A 2 24.70 -4.75 15.97
CA GLY A 2 23.94 -4.72 14.70
C GLY A 2 22.49 -4.30 14.96
N PRO A 3 21.83 -3.60 14.02
CA PRO A 3 20.45 -3.17 14.21
C PRO A 3 19.56 -4.41 14.23
N ARG A 4 18.91 -4.65 15.37
CA ARG A 4 17.90 -5.68 15.52
C ARG A 4 16.74 -5.34 14.59
N LEU A 5 16.57 -6.15 13.54
CA LEU A 5 15.38 -6.22 12.70
C LEU A 5 14.18 -6.56 13.58
N GLY A 6 13.56 -5.53 14.14
CA GLY A 6 12.38 -5.63 15.00
C GLY A 6 11.45 -4.47 14.70
N CYS A 7 11.21 -4.21 13.41
CA CYS A 7 10.32 -3.14 12.97
C CYS A 7 8.96 -3.71 12.60
N THR A 8 8.18 -4.12 13.60
CA THR A 8 6.71 -4.09 13.49
C THR A 8 6.28 -2.62 13.59
N ALA A 9 6.75 -1.79 12.64
CA ALA A 9 6.36 -0.40 12.58
C ALA A 9 4.87 -0.36 12.26
N ARG A 10 4.05 -0.10 13.28
CA ARG A 10 2.60 0.08 13.15
C ARG A 10 2.34 1.01 11.97
N PHE A 11 1.44 0.61 11.07
CA PHE A 11 1.16 1.29 9.81
C PHE A 11 1.13 2.82 9.94
N SER A 12 0.52 3.35 11.00
CA SER A 12 0.46 4.79 11.30
C SER A 12 1.81 5.48 11.48
N VAL A 13 2.81 4.81 12.05
CA VAL A 13 4.15 5.36 12.27
C VAL A 13 4.95 5.40 10.97
N CYS A 14 4.89 4.32 10.18
CA CYS A 14 5.51 4.28 8.85
C CYS A 14 4.86 5.33 7.94
N TRP A 15 3.53 5.36 7.92
CA TRP A 15 2.72 6.33 7.17
C TRP A 15 3.10 7.79 7.46
N LYS A 16 3.14 8.16 8.74
CA LYS A 16 3.46 9.53 9.15
C LYS A 16 4.89 9.90 8.75
N LYS A 17 5.84 8.96 8.86
CA LYS A 17 7.22 9.18 8.39
C LYS A 17 7.28 9.41 6.88
N THR A 18 6.66 8.54 6.09
CA THR A 18 6.63 8.65 4.62
C THR A 18 6.01 9.97 4.16
N LEU A 19 4.89 10.39 4.76
CA LEU A 19 4.28 11.69 4.48
C LEU A 19 5.17 12.87 4.88
N CYS A 20 5.83 12.80 6.04
CA CYS A 20 6.75 13.84 6.48
C CYS A 20 7.98 13.96 5.57
N SER A 21 8.41 12.87 4.95
CA SER A 21 9.56 12.82 4.02
C SER A 21 9.26 13.36 2.62
N VAL A 22 8.00 13.59 2.25
CA VAL A 22 7.63 14.17 0.95
C VAL A 22 7.24 15.66 1.05
N PRO A 23 7.50 16.46 0.00
CA PRO A 23 7.09 17.87 -0.08
C PRO A 23 5.59 18.05 0.18
N LYS A 24 5.21 19.18 0.79
CA LYS A 24 3.81 19.46 1.16
C LYS A 24 2.86 19.39 -0.04
N GLU A 25 3.33 19.79 -1.24
CA GLU A 25 2.54 19.71 -2.48
C GLU A 25 2.16 18.26 -2.83
N ILE A 26 3.02 17.28 -2.55
CA ILE A 26 2.85 15.87 -2.95
C ILE A 26 2.07 15.06 -1.90
N ARG A 27 2.03 15.51 -0.63
CA ARG A 27 1.34 14.81 0.48
C ARG A 27 -0.15 14.55 0.20
N LYS A 28 -0.83 15.46 -0.51
CA LYS A 28 -2.25 15.31 -0.84
C LYS A 28 -2.45 14.18 -1.86
N GLY A 29 -1.63 14.15 -2.90
CA GLY A 29 -1.61 13.04 -3.88
C GLY A 29 -1.23 11.72 -3.23
N LEU A 30 -0.26 11.73 -2.31
CA LEU A 30 0.16 10.52 -1.59
C LEU A 30 -0.97 9.93 -0.73
N ASN A 31 -1.76 10.75 -0.02
CA ASN A 31 -2.91 10.25 0.75
C ASN A 31 -3.95 9.60 -0.16
N SER A 32 -4.26 10.23 -1.31
CA SER A 32 -5.18 9.65 -2.28
C SER A 32 -4.65 8.33 -2.85
N LEU A 33 -3.36 8.28 -3.20
CA LEU A 33 -2.72 7.08 -3.72
C LEU A 33 -2.81 5.93 -2.72
N ILE A 34 -2.56 6.19 -1.44
CA ILE A 34 -2.60 5.10 -0.48
C ILE A 34 -4.03 4.66 -0.13
N ILE A 35 -5.02 5.56 -0.21
CA ILE A 35 -6.44 5.17 -0.17
C ILE A 35 -6.77 4.25 -1.35
N LEU A 36 -6.32 4.60 -2.56
CA LEU A 36 -6.50 3.76 -3.75
C LEU A 36 -5.84 2.39 -3.58
N ILE A 37 -4.58 2.34 -3.11
CA ILE A 37 -3.88 1.07 -2.83
C ILE A 37 -4.67 0.24 -1.80
N SER A 38 -5.14 0.87 -0.73
CA SER A 38 -5.92 0.18 0.31
C SER A 38 -7.24 -0.36 -0.23
N TRP A 39 -7.87 0.37 -1.15
CA TRP A 39 -9.10 -0.02 -1.83
C TRP A 39 -8.89 -1.18 -2.81
N GLU A 40 -7.84 -1.14 -3.63
CA GLU A 40 -7.48 -2.26 -4.53
C GLU A 40 -7.17 -3.53 -3.73
N VAL A 41 -6.41 -3.40 -2.64
CA VAL A 41 -6.11 -4.53 -1.74
C VAL A 41 -7.39 -5.10 -1.15
N TRP A 42 -8.33 -4.25 -0.73
CA TRP A 42 -9.62 -4.69 -0.22
C TRP A 42 -10.46 -5.41 -1.29
N LYS A 43 -10.54 -4.88 -2.51
CA LYS A 43 -11.23 -5.53 -3.64
C LYS A 43 -10.62 -6.89 -3.97
N HIS A 44 -9.30 -6.97 -4.04
CA HIS A 44 -8.57 -8.21 -4.32
C HIS A 44 -8.82 -9.26 -3.24
N MET A 45 -8.73 -8.87 -1.96
CA MET A 45 -9.02 -9.73 -0.82
C MET A 45 -10.49 -10.19 -0.81
N ASN A 46 -11.44 -9.32 -1.17
CA ASN A 46 -12.84 -9.72 -1.31
C ASN A 46 -13.04 -10.71 -2.45
N SER A 47 -12.45 -10.49 -3.62
CA SER A 47 -12.50 -11.46 -4.72
C SER A 47 -11.88 -12.81 -4.31
N CYS A 48 -10.78 -12.76 -3.56
CA CYS A 48 -10.13 -13.93 -2.95
C CYS A 48 -11.06 -14.73 -2.03
N VAL A 49 -11.83 -14.04 -1.18
CA VAL A 49 -12.77 -14.65 -0.22
C VAL A 49 -14.05 -15.15 -0.90
N PHE A 50 -14.53 -14.48 -1.95
CA PHE A 50 -15.76 -14.84 -2.65
C PHE A 50 -15.57 -15.88 -3.76
N GLU A 51 -14.41 -15.92 -4.42
CA GLU A 51 -14.15 -16.80 -5.59
C GLU A 51 -13.22 -17.99 -5.27
N ASN A 52 -12.80 -18.18 -4.02
CA ASN A 52 -11.70 -19.10 -3.64
C ASN A 52 -10.39 -18.85 -4.42
N ALA A 53 -10.21 -17.65 -4.99
CA ALA A 53 -8.97 -17.30 -5.66
C ALA A 53 -7.83 -17.29 -4.63
N ARG A 54 -6.60 -17.61 -5.05
CA ARG A 54 -5.43 -17.54 -4.17
C ARG A 54 -4.95 -16.08 -4.09
N PRO A 55 -4.64 -15.56 -2.89
CA PRO A 55 -4.15 -14.19 -2.77
C PRO A 55 -2.75 -14.11 -3.38
N SER A 56 -2.64 -13.47 -4.55
CA SER A 56 -1.37 -13.19 -5.21
C SER A 56 -1.02 -11.71 -5.05
N ILE A 57 0.02 -11.43 -4.27
CA ILE A 57 0.57 -10.06 -4.13
C ILE A 57 1.17 -9.57 -5.46
N SER A 58 1.73 -10.48 -6.27
CA SER A 58 2.30 -10.16 -7.58
C SER A 58 1.25 -9.60 -8.53
N LEU A 59 0.05 -10.21 -8.56
CA LEU A 59 -1.06 -9.75 -9.40
C LEU A 59 -1.56 -8.36 -8.95
N LEU A 60 -1.64 -8.16 -7.64
CA LEU A 60 -2.03 -6.87 -7.04
C LEU A 60 -1.07 -5.74 -7.42
N LEU A 61 0.24 -6.01 -7.40
CA LEU A 61 1.26 -5.04 -7.78
C LEU A 61 1.24 -4.73 -9.28
N GLU A 62 0.93 -5.72 -10.13
CA GLU A 62 0.80 -5.55 -11.58
C GLU A 62 -0.41 -4.68 -11.94
N THR A 63 -1.58 -4.96 -11.37
CA THR A 63 -2.79 -4.14 -11.57
C THR A 63 -2.59 -2.73 -11.05
N LEU A 64 -1.94 -2.56 -9.90
CA LEU A 64 -1.65 -1.24 -9.35
C LEU A 64 -0.67 -0.45 -10.24
N ALA A 65 0.33 -1.11 -10.81
CA ALA A 65 1.28 -0.46 -11.71
C ALA A 65 0.60 0.06 -12.98
N ASP A 66 -0.34 -0.71 -13.55
CA ASP A 66 -1.10 -0.32 -14.74
C ASP A 66 -2.00 0.90 -14.46
N GLU A 67 -2.68 0.92 -13.30
CA GLU A 67 -3.56 2.02 -12.87
C GLU A 67 -2.79 3.31 -12.51
N ILE A 68 -1.55 3.20 -12.02
CA ILE A 68 -0.70 4.37 -11.70
C ILE A 68 -0.03 4.95 -12.96
N SER A 69 0.09 4.15 -14.02
CA SER A 69 0.72 4.57 -15.29
C SER A 69 -0.21 5.37 -16.22
N PHE A 70 -1.47 5.55 -15.84
CA PHE A 70 -2.47 6.34 -16.58
C PHE A 70 -2.64 7.75 -16.01
#